data_AF-A0AB34II23-F1
#
_entry.id   AF-A0AB34II23-F1
#
_cell.length_a   1.000
_cell.length_b   1.000
_cell.length_c   1.000
_cell.angle_alpha   90.00
_cell.angle_beta   90.00
_cell.angle_gamma   90.00
#
_symmetry.space_group_name_H-M   'P 1'
#
loop_
_entity.id
_entity.type
_entity.pdbx_description
1 polymer ?
#
loop_
_entity_poly.entity_id
_entity_poly.type
_entity_poly.pdbx_seq_one_letter_code
_entity_poly.pdbx_strand_id
1 'polypeptide(L)'
;MRRSLAVCAPSAPSVEVIGFPSAERWTAEDDARLARLGGASSSLVCIERAGEASDGVCRTMRGLPMGAALLGHLSRLLDAAAVESVAIGDGGNELGMGALYEEICAAIPNGPLIGCSRAADVAVVASVSNWGGHALSCALALLAWDQGASSPIIDGLQGSADNARAFLGATVHTVEISRQVLHAVCEAGAVDGITRAANGDVDGLPLALQLEILDELLEIARVAMEESPRGAASP
;
A
#
# COMPACT_ATOMS: atom_id res chain seq x y z
N MET A 1 -1.56 -0.81 25.69
CA MET A 1 -0.14 -1.23 25.69
C MET A 1 0.46 -0.90 24.34
N ARG A 2 1.30 0.13 24.24
CA ARG A 2 2.05 0.44 23.01
C ARG A 2 3.21 -0.56 22.91
N ARG A 3 3.17 -1.48 21.95
CA ARG A 3 4.33 -2.32 21.63
C ARG A 3 5.10 -1.61 20.51
N SER A 4 6.18 -0.94 20.89
CA SER A 4 7.15 -0.37 19.96
C SER A 4 8.04 -1.50 19.45
N LEU A 5 7.91 -1.86 18.18
CA LEU A 5 8.95 -2.58 17.45
C LEU A 5 10.04 -1.54 17.12
N ALA A 6 11.08 -1.50 17.95
CA ALA A 6 12.25 -0.68 17.69
C ALA A 6 13.21 -1.45 16.80
N VAL A 7 13.36 -1.01 15.54
CA VAL A 7 14.53 -1.32 14.72
C VAL A 7 15.43 -0.09 14.79
N CYS A 8 16.64 -0.27 15.31
CA CYS A 8 17.61 0.78 15.61
C CYS A 8 18.17 1.45 14.34
N ALA A 9 18.00 2.78 14.23
CA ALA A 9 19.01 3.73 13.77
C ALA A 9 18.62 5.15 14.27
N PRO A 10 19.56 6.04 14.69
CA PRO A 10 19.26 7.29 15.40
C PRO A 10 18.55 8.40 14.59
N SER A 11 18.12 8.11 13.37
CA SER A 11 17.43 9.08 12.51
C SER A 11 16.40 8.43 11.58
N ALA A 12 15.98 7.18 11.81
CA ALA A 12 14.96 6.55 10.97
C ALA A 12 13.69 7.44 10.89
N PRO A 13 13.10 7.64 9.70
CA PRO A 13 11.86 8.39 9.56
C PRO A 13 10.83 7.82 10.53
N SER A 14 10.18 8.70 11.30
CA SER A 14 9.18 8.27 12.27
C SER A 14 7.98 7.68 11.55
N VAL A 15 7.77 6.37 11.69
CA VAL A 15 6.54 5.72 11.26
C VAL A 15 5.52 5.89 12.37
N GLU A 16 4.42 6.59 12.08
CA GLU A 16 3.29 6.72 12.98
C GLU A 16 2.11 5.89 12.47
N VAL A 17 1.59 4.99 13.31
CA VAL A 17 0.37 4.23 13.02
C VAL A 17 -0.82 4.95 13.64
N ILE A 18 -1.70 5.49 12.80
CA ILE A 18 -2.87 6.26 13.23
C ILE A 18 -4.15 5.48 12.91
N GLY A 19 -4.83 5.05 13.97
CA GLY A 19 -6.13 4.40 13.87
C GLY A 19 -7.29 5.39 13.85
N PHE A 20 -8.29 5.09 13.04
CA PHE A 20 -9.60 5.73 13.03
C PHE A 20 -10.70 4.73 13.42
N PRO A 21 -11.75 5.18 14.11
CA PRO A 21 -12.88 4.32 14.44
C PRO A 21 -13.68 3.96 13.18
N SER A 22 -14.56 2.97 13.34
CA SER A 22 -15.60 2.69 12.36
C SER A 22 -16.61 3.84 12.29
N ALA A 23 -17.39 3.93 11.21
CA ALA A 23 -18.38 4.98 11.01
C ALA A 23 -19.41 5.05 12.16
N GLU A 24 -19.79 3.93 12.76
CA GLU A 24 -20.67 3.89 13.93
C GLU A 24 -20.11 4.60 15.17
N ARG A 25 -18.79 4.66 15.31
CA ARG A 25 -18.10 5.29 16.45
C ARG A 25 -17.38 6.57 16.03
N TRP A 26 -17.66 7.08 14.83
CA TRP A 26 -17.01 8.25 14.29
C TRP A 26 -17.53 9.52 14.95
N THR A 27 -16.62 10.42 15.29
CA THR A 27 -16.95 11.68 15.97
C THR A 27 -16.43 12.89 15.19
N ALA A 28 -16.88 14.09 15.57
CA ALA A 28 -16.33 15.33 15.03
C ALA A 28 -14.84 15.52 15.35
N GLU A 29 -14.32 14.89 16.43
CA GLU A 29 -12.89 14.89 16.72
C GLU A 29 -12.11 14.08 15.67
N ASP A 30 -12.68 12.96 15.21
CA ASP A 30 -12.08 12.15 14.14
C ASP A 30 -12.09 12.89 12.80
N ASP A 31 -13.14 13.67 12.51
CA ASP A 31 -13.14 14.58 11.35
C ASP A 31 -12.00 15.60 11.45
N ALA A 32 -11.80 16.23 12.61
CA ALA A 32 -10.71 17.17 12.82
C ALA A 32 -9.34 16.51 12.74
N ARG A 33 -9.18 15.27 13.23
CA ARG A 33 -7.95 14.48 13.11
C ARG A 33 -7.66 14.14 11.65
N LEU A 34 -8.65 13.68 10.90
CA LEU A 34 -8.52 13.35 9.49
C LEU A 34 -8.15 14.58 8.65
N ALA A 35 -8.81 15.72 8.88
CA ALA A 35 -8.51 16.97 8.19
C ALA A 35 -7.08 17.47 8.47
N ARG A 36 -6.60 17.35 9.72
CA ARG A 36 -5.21 17.69 10.05
C ARG A 36 -4.22 16.78 9.35
N LEU A 37 -4.51 15.48 9.25
CA LEU A 37 -3.64 14.55 8.51
C LEU A 37 -3.62 14.86 7.04
N GLY A 38 -4.78 15.11 6.43
CA GLY A 38 -4.87 15.55 5.04
C GLY A 38 -4.00 16.78 4.79
N GLY A 39 -4.22 17.87 5.53
CA GLY A 39 -3.47 19.11 5.35
C GLY A 39 -1.98 19.06 5.73
N ALA A 40 -1.54 18.02 6.44
CA ALA A 40 -0.12 17.81 6.77
C ALA A 40 0.58 16.80 5.83
N SER A 41 -0.16 16.15 4.93
CA SER A 41 0.39 15.17 4.00
C SER A 41 0.90 15.84 2.73
N SER A 42 1.99 15.33 2.16
CA SER A 42 2.50 15.76 0.85
C SER A 42 2.06 14.85 -0.30
N SER A 43 1.57 13.65 0.03
CA SER A 43 1.14 12.61 -0.90
C SER A 43 0.22 11.65 -0.18
N LEU A 44 -0.67 10.98 -0.92
CA LEU A 44 -1.58 9.97 -0.37
C LEU A 44 -1.48 8.68 -1.18
N VAL A 45 -1.36 7.55 -0.49
CA VAL A 45 -1.39 6.21 -1.12
C VAL A 45 -2.48 5.37 -0.48
N CYS A 46 -3.41 4.88 -1.29
CA CYS A 46 -4.48 3.97 -0.90
C CYS A 46 -4.15 2.57 -1.43
N ILE A 47 -4.11 1.56 -0.57
CA ILE A 47 -3.85 0.17 -0.96
C ILE A 47 -4.97 -0.70 -0.41
N GLU A 48 -5.69 -1.40 -1.30
CA GLU A 48 -6.74 -2.38 -0.93
C GLU A 48 -7.80 -1.81 0.03
N ARG A 49 -8.05 -0.50 -0.06
CA ARG A 49 -8.97 0.18 0.86
C ARG A 49 -10.34 0.21 0.23
N ALA A 50 -11.36 -0.36 0.87
CA ALA A 50 -12.74 -0.31 0.37
C ALA A 50 -13.21 1.13 0.02
N GLY A 51 -13.71 1.32 -1.20
CA GLY A 51 -14.21 2.57 -1.75
C GLY A 51 -15.73 2.61 -1.86
N GLU A 52 -16.29 3.82 -1.82
CA GLU A 52 -17.74 4.05 -1.95
C GLU A 52 -18.16 3.92 -3.42
N ALA A 53 -19.17 3.10 -3.71
CA ALA A 53 -19.84 3.10 -5.01
C ALA A 53 -20.63 4.41 -5.21
N SER A 54 -21.26 4.59 -6.37
CA SER A 54 -21.98 5.83 -6.72
C SER A 54 -23.14 6.17 -5.78
N ASP A 55 -23.64 5.20 -5.01
CA ASP A 55 -24.67 5.39 -3.99
C ASP A 55 -24.11 5.59 -2.57
N GLY A 56 -22.79 5.76 -2.44
CA GLY A 56 -22.11 5.99 -1.16
C GLY A 56 -21.85 4.73 -0.33
N VAL A 57 -22.17 3.54 -0.85
CA VAL A 57 -22.01 2.27 -0.12
C VAL A 57 -20.78 1.53 -0.60
N CYS A 58 -19.87 1.19 0.32
CA CYS A 58 -18.78 0.27 0.02
C CYS A 58 -19.30 -1.17 -0.06
N ARG A 59 -18.90 -1.93 -1.09
CA ARG A 59 -19.36 -3.31 -1.30
C ARG A 59 -18.19 -4.26 -1.53
N THR A 60 -18.36 -5.52 -1.13
CA THR A 60 -17.45 -6.60 -1.55
C THR A 60 -17.59 -6.87 -3.04
N MET A 61 -16.65 -7.63 -3.63
CA MET A 61 -16.74 -8.10 -5.02
C MET A 61 -18.04 -8.87 -5.35
N ARG A 62 -18.69 -9.45 -4.34
CA ARG A 62 -20.00 -10.14 -4.49
C ARG A 62 -21.20 -9.18 -4.43
N GLY A 63 -20.99 -7.87 -4.35
CA GLY A 63 -22.03 -6.86 -4.23
C GLY A 63 -22.64 -6.74 -2.83
N LEU A 64 -22.06 -7.40 -1.82
CA LEU A 64 -22.57 -7.32 -0.44
C LEU A 64 -22.12 -6.01 0.22
N PRO A 65 -23.02 -5.23 0.84
CA PRO A 65 -22.68 -3.99 1.52
C PRO A 65 -21.76 -4.28 2.71
N MET A 66 -20.70 -3.48 2.84
CA MET A 66 -19.83 -3.47 4.02
C MET A 66 -20.42 -2.53 5.08
N GLY A 67 -20.57 -3.03 6.31
CA GLY A 67 -21.26 -2.30 7.37
C GLY A 67 -20.45 -1.15 7.99
N ALA A 68 -21.18 -0.17 8.55
CA ALA A 68 -20.62 0.97 9.29
C ALA A 68 -19.82 0.59 10.55
N ALA A 69 -19.96 -0.65 11.04
CA ALA A 69 -19.14 -1.23 12.09
C ALA A 69 -17.70 -1.58 11.63
N LEU A 70 -17.47 -1.78 10.33
CA LEU A 70 -16.19 -2.22 9.78
C LEU A 70 -15.36 -1.06 9.20
N LEU A 71 -16.03 -0.12 8.52
CA LEU A 71 -15.35 0.95 7.78
C LEU A 71 -15.55 2.30 8.47
N GLY A 72 -14.46 3.07 8.62
CA GLY A 72 -14.51 4.50 8.92
C GLY A 72 -14.62 5.35 7.66
N HIS A 73 -14.73 6.67 7.82
CA HIS A 73 -14.86 7.63 6.71
C HIS A 73 -13.52 8.06 6.10
N LEU A 74 -12.60 7.11 5.91
CA LEU A 74 -11.26 7.37 5.37
C LEU A 74 -11.26 7.83 3.91
N SER A 75 -12.36 7.57 3.16
CA SER A 75 -12.57 8.10 1.80
C SER A 75 -12.42 9.63 1.72
N ARG A 76 -12.73 10.33 2.83
CA ARG A 76 -12.59 11.78 2.97
C ARG A 76 -11.14 12.28 2.93
N LEU A 77 -10.15 11.40 3.08
CA LEU A 77 -8.74 11.79 2.96
C LEU A 77 -8.36 12.23 1.54
N LEU A 78 -8.99 11.65 0.51
CA LEU A 78 -8.78 12.09 -0.88
C LEU A 78 -9.16 13.57 -1.05
N ASP A 79 -10.26 14.00 -0.41
CA ASP A 79 -10.71 15.40 -0.48
C ASP A 79 -9.86 16.30 0.43
N ALA A 80 -9.48 15.82 1.61
CA ALA A 80 -8.80 16.60 2.62
C ALA A 80 -7.31 16.84 2.35
N ALA A 81 -6.66 15.93 1.62
CA ALA A 81 -5.22 16.00 1.42
C ALA A 81 -4.82 16.99 0.31
N ALA A 82 -5.68 17.23 -0.70
CA ALA A 82 -5.39 18.13 -1.83
C ALA A 82 -3.96 17.98 -2.41
N VAL A 83 -3.45 16.74 -2.39
CA VAL A 83 -2.11 16.33 -2.82
C VAL A 83 -2.23 15.17 -3.78
N GLU A 84 -1.12 14.87 -4.47
CA GLU A 84 -1.05 13.72 -5.36
C GLU A 84 -1.44 12.43 -4.64
N SER A 85 -2.40 11.74 -5.24
CA SER A 85 -3.02 10.53 -4.70
C SER A 85 -2.84 9.36 -5.65
N VAL A 86 -2.37 8.24 -5.09
CA VAL A 86 -2.21 6.97 -5.79
C VAL A 86 -3.11 5.92 -5.15
N ALA A 87 -3.83 5.17 -5.96
CA ALA A 87 -4.61 4.02 -5.52
C ALA A 87 -4.07 2.74 -6.13
N ILE A 88 -4.03 1.67 -5.33
CA ILE A 88 -3.69 0.32 -5.76
C ILE A 88 -4.87 -0.58 -5.42
N GLY A 89 -5.39 -1.27 -6.44
CA GLY A 89 -6.54 -2.16 -6.33
C GLY A 89 -6.47 -3.29 -7.36
N ASP A 90 -7.23 -4.36 -7.11
CA ASP A 90 -7.32 -5.53 -7.98
C ASP A 90 -8.76 -5.91 -8.39
N GLY A 91 -9.76 -5.36 -7.70
CA GLY A 91 -11.19 -5.62 -7.94
C GLY A 91 -11.99 -4.46 -8.53
N GLY A 92 -11.55 -3.21 -8.35
CA GLY A 92 -12.22 -1.99 -8.81
C GLY A 92 -13.21 -1.37 -7.80
N ASN A 93 -13.48 -2.02 -6.68
CA ASN A 93 -14.30 -1.50 -5.58
C ASN A 93 -13.47 -0.77 -4.50
N GLU A 94 -12.17 -0.58 -4.74
CA GLU A 94 -11.22 0.08 -3.85
C GLU A 94 -11.20 1.60 -4.06
N LEU A 95 -10.88 2.31 -2.99
CA LEU A 95 -10.83 3.75 -2.88
C LEU A 95 -9.78 4.30 -3.84
N GLY A 96 -10.23 5.17 -4.73
CA GLY A 96 -9.39 5.81 -5.75
C GLY A 96 -9.43 5.11 -7.11
N MET A 97 -10.00 3.90 -7.21
CA MET A 97 -10.18 3.18 -8.48
C MET A 97 -11.23 3.82 -9.39
N GLY A 98 -11.95 4.85 -8.94
CA GLY A 98 -12.91 5.59 -9.77
C GLY A 98 -12.27 6.30 -10.98
N ALA A 99 -10.94 6.43 -11.03
CA ALA A 99 -10.22 6.87 -12.22
C ALA A 99 -10.40 5.90 -13.42
N LEU A 100 -10.78 4.65 -13.14
CA LEU A 100 -11.01 3.58 -14.11
C LEU A 100 -12.49 3.11 -14.09
N TYR A 101 -13.42 3.97 -13.66
CA TYR A 101 -14.80 3.56 -13.38
C TYR A 101 -15.51 2.98 -14.61
N GLU A 102 -15.28 3.56 -15.79
CA GLU A 102 -15.90 3.09 -17.04
C GLU A 102 -15.40 1.70 -17.42
N GLU A 103 -14.09 1.47 -17.34
CA GLU A 103 -13.44 0.18 -17.56
C GLU A 103 -13.91 -0.86 -16.55
N ILE A 104 -14.02 -0.49 -15.27
CA ILE A 104 -14.54 -1.36 -14.21
C ILE A 104 -15.99 -1.75 -14.50
N CYS A 105 -16.83 -0.80 -14.88
CA CYS A 105 -18.22 -1.07 -15.24
C CYS A 105 -18.35 -2.02 -16.44
N ALA A 106 -17.43 -1.94 -17.40
CA ALA A 106 -17.45 -2.75 -18.61
C ALA A 106 -16.86 -4.16 -18.39
N ALA A 107 -15.80 -4.28 -17.59
CA ALA A 107 -15.00 -5.50 -17.49
C ALA A 107 -15.29 -6.35 -16.25
N ILE A 108 -15.71 -5.74 -15.14
CA ILE A 108 -15.83 -6.44 -13.85
C ILE A 108 -17.28 -6.92 -13.63
N PRO A 109 -17.50 -8.19 -13.24
CA PRO A 109 -18.80 -8.65 -12.79
C PRO A 109 -19.34 -7.79 -11.64
N ASN A 110 -20.56 -7.26 -11.77
CA ASN A 110 -21.15 -6.27 -10.86
C ASN A 110 -20.46 -4.89 -10.87
N GLY A 111 -19.59 -4.57 -11.82
CA GLY A 111 -18.86 -3.29 -11.90
C GLY A 111 -19.75 -2.05 -11.65
N PRO A 112 -20.91 -1.89 -12.31
CA PRO A 112 -21.80 -0.75 -12.05
C PRO A 112 -22.35 -0.66 -10.61
N LEU A 113 -22.40 -1.79 -9.90
CA LEU A 113 -22.90 -1.87 -8.51
C LEU A 113 -21.78 -1.64 -7.49
N ILE A 114 -20.56 -2.14 -7.76
CA ILE A 114 -19.46 -2.17 -6.78
C ILE A 114 -18.37 -1.14 -7.04
N GLY A 115 -18.23 -0.67 -8.27
CA GLY A 115 -17.12 0.17 -8.71
C GLY A 115 -17.04 1.43 -7.85
N CYS A 116 -15.84 1.71 -7.34
CA CYS A 116 -15.64 2.92 -6.55
C CYS A 116 -15.88 4.15 -7.44
N SER A 117 -16.64 5.11 -6.92
CA SER A 117 -16.97 6.35 -7.63
C SER A 117 -15.94 7.47 -7.44
N ARG A 118 -14.98 7.29 -6.53
CA ARG A 118 -13.95 8.28 -6.20
C ARG A 118 -12.64 7.94 -6.89
N ALA A 119 -12.09 8.91 -7.62
CA ALA A 119 -10.83 8.80 -8.32
C ALA A 119 -9.66 9.29 -7.45
N ALA A 120 -8.56 8.54 -7.47
CA ALA A 120 -7.24 9.07 -7.17
C ALA A 120 -6.64 9.68 -8.46
N ASP A 121 -5.55 10.43 -8.34
CA ASP A 121 -4.86 11.00 -9.50
C ASP A 121 -4.24 9.89 -10.37
N VAL A 122 -3.73 8.84 -9.73
CA VAL A 122 -3.20 7.64 -10.40
C VAL A 122 -3.83 6.39 -9.81
N ALA A 123 -4.36 5.52 -10.67
CA ALA A 123 -4.80 4.19 -10.30
C ALA A 123 -3.84 3.12 -10.87
N VAL A 124 -3.34 2.25 -10.00
CA VAL A 124 -2.48 1.12 -10.32
C VAL A 124 -3.27 -0.16 -10.14
N VAL A 125 -3.55 -0.84 -11.25
CA VAL A 125 -4.17 -2.16 -11.23
C VAL A 125 -3.09 -3.22 -11.02
N ALA A 126 -3.31 -4.13 -10.07
CA ALA A 126 -2.47 -5.30 -9.86
C ALA A 126 -3.33 -6.56 -9.76
N SER A 127 -2.73 -7.75 -9.87
CA SER A 127 -3.45 -9.01 -9.62
C SER A 127 -3.71 -9.27 -8.13
N VAL A 128 -2.88 -8.68 -7.28
CA VAL A 128 -2.98 -8.64 -5.81
C VAL A 128 -2.47 -7.26 -5.40
N SER A 129 -3.25 -6.49 -4.65
CA SER A 129 -2.86 -5.13 -4.25
C SER A 129 -1.51 -5.04 -3.52
N ASN A 130 -1.15 -6.07 -2.74
CA ASN A 130 0.17 -6.14 -2.10
C ASN A 130 1.32 -6.14 -3.12
N TRP A 131 1.19 -6.87 -4.23
CA TRP A 131 2.20 -6.90 -5.29
C TRP A 131 2.34 -5.54 -5.96
N GLY A 132 1.23 -4.85 -6.19
CA GLY A 132 1.23 -3.47 -6.67
C GLY A 132 1.98 -2.53 -5.71
N GLY A 133 1.75 -2.69 -4.39
CA GLY A 133 2.47 -1.95 -3.36
C GLY A 133 3.98 -2.22 -3.35
N HIS A 134 4.38 -3.49 -3.49
CA HIS A 134 5.79 -3.88 -3.60
C HIS A 134 6.45 -3.32 -4.86
N ALA A 135 5.76 -3.39 -6.00
CA ALA A 135 6.24 -2.85 -7.27
C ALA A 135 6.41 -1.32 -7.20
N LEU A 136 5.43 -0.60 -6.64
CA LEU A 136 5.53 0.85 -6.42
C LEU A 136 6.71 1.18 -5.50
N SER A 137 6.89 0.43 -4.41
CA SER A 137 8.02 0.61 -3.50
C SER A 137 9.37 0.40 -4.21
N CYS A 138 9.49 -0.62 -5.07
CA CYS A 138 10.68 -0.87 -5.88
C CYS A 138 10.94 0.26 -6.89
N ALA A 139 9.89 0.74 -7.57
CA ALA A 139 9.99 1.86 -8.52
C ALA A 139 10.47 3.15 -7.84
N LEU A 140 9.95 3.47 -6.64
CA LEU A 140 10.40 4.61 -5.86
C LEU A 140 11.86 4.46 -5.41
N ALA A 141 12.27 3.25 -5.03
CA ALA A 141 13.66 2.97 -4.68
C ALA A 141 14.61 3.15 -5.89
N LEU A 142 14.21 2.72 -7.08
CA LEU A 142 14.97 2.95 -8.32
C LEU A 142 15.14 4.44 -8.61
N LEU A 143 14.06 5.22 -8.51
CA LEU A 143 14.11 6.66 -8.71
C LEU A 143 15.02 7.34 -7.68
N ALA A 144 14.93 6.94 -6.41
CA ALA A 144 15.79 7.45 -5.35
C ALA A 144 17.27 7.09 -5.58
N TRP A 145 17.54 5.88 -6.06
CA TRP A 145 18.86 5.43 -6.45
C TRP A 145 19.45 6.29 -7.57
N ASP A 146 18.75 6.45 -8.68
CA ASP A 146 19.22 7.22 -9.85
C ASP A 146 19.44 8.69 -9.53
N GLN A 147 18.60 9.26 -8.67
CA GLN A 147 18.71 10.67 -8.28
C GLN A 147 19.81 10.93 -7.25
N GLY A 148 20.45 9.89 -6.70
CA GLY A 148 21.37 10.08 -5.58
C GLY A 148 20.66 10.65 -4.35
N ALA A 149 19.38 10.31 -4.15
CA ALA A 149 18.56 10.90 -3.11
C ALA A 149 19.16 10.67 -1.72
N SER A 150 19.06 11.67 -0.87
CA SER A 150 19.49 11.61 0.53
C SER A 150 18.26 11.48 1.43
N SER A 151 18.34 10.59 2.40
CA SER A 151 17.36 10.43 3.47
C SER A 151 18.06 9.81 4.66
N PRO A 152 17.53 9.90 5.89
CA PRO A 152 18.17 9.24 7.02
C PRO A 152 18.37 7.72 6.87
N ILE A 153 17.49 7.05 6.12
CA ILE A 153 17.65 5.64 5.75
C ILE A 153 18.85 5.50 4.81
N ILE A 154 18.87 6.27 3.72
CA ILE A 154 19.90 6.18 2.67
C ILE A 154 21.27 6.64 3.18
N ASP A 155 21.33 7.76 3.92
CA ASP A 155 22.54 8.32 4.51
C ASP A 155 23.14 7.39 5.57
N GLY A 156 22.30 6.59 6.24
CA GLY A 156 22.73 5.52 7.15
C GLY A 156 23.45 4.37 6.44
N LEU A 157 23.30 4.22 5.13
CA LEU A 157 23.92 3.18 4.31
C LEU A 157 25.33 3.57 3.81
N GLN A 158 26.09 4.42 4.50
CA GLN A 158 27.40 4.93 4.06
C GLN A 158 28.23 3.89 3.27
N GLY A 159 28.57 4.17 2.00
CA GLY A 159 29.30 3.27 1.10
C GLY A 159 28.56 2.02 0.62
N SER A 160 27.48 1.62 1.30
CA SER A 160 26.55 0.55 0.90
C SER A 160 25.40 1.08 0.03
N ALA A 161 25.20 2.40 -0.04
CA ALA A 161 24.24 3.04 -0.94
C ALA A 161 24.60 2.90 -2.42
N ASP A 162 25.81 2.41 -2.73
CA ASP A 162 26.30 2.10 -4.08
C ASP A 162 26.23 0.59 -4.37
N ASN A 163 25.70 -0.20 -3.43
CA ASN A 163 25.36 -1.61 -3.59
C ASN A 163 23.84 -1.78 -3.69
N ALA A 164 23.36 -2.18 -4.87
CA ALA A 164 21.92 -2.31 -5.15
C ALA A 164 21.19 -3.21 -4.13
N ARG A 165 21.79 -4.33 -3.74
CA ARG A 165 21.20 -5.27 -2.79
C ARG A 165 21.06 -4.67 -1.39
N ALA A 166 22.08 -3.99 -0.89
CA ALA A 166 22.03 -3.32 0.41
C ALA A 166 21.04 -2.15 0.39
N PHE A 167 21.00 -1.39 -0.71
CA PHE A 167 20.05 -0.30 -0.89
C PHE A 167 18.60 -0.80 -0.88
N LEU A 168 18.26 -1.81 -1.67
CA LEU A 168 16.93 -2.42 -1.67
C LEU A 168 16.58 -3.00 -0.30
N GLY A 169 17.49 -3.76 0.32
CA GLY A 169 17.25 -4.37 1.63
C GLY A 169 16.95 -3.37 2.76
N ALA A 170 17.34 -2.10 2.59
CA ALA A 170 17.09 -1.04 3.54
C ALA A 170 15.92 -0.12 3.18
N THR A 171 15.50 -0.07 1.92
CA THR A 171 14.53 0.92 1.42
C THR A 171 13.19 0.32 1.03
N VAL A 172 13.13 -0.99 0.77
CA VAL A 172 11.90 -1.66 0.35
C VAL A 172 11.56 -2.86 1.23
N HIS A 173 10.33 -3.35 1.07
CA HIS A 173 9.87 -4.55 1.74
C HIS A 173 10.63 -5.78 1.21
N THR A 174 11.21 -6.59 2.10
CA THR A 174 11.94 -7.80 1.71
C THR A 174 11.10 -9.05 1.92
N VAL A 175 11.50 -10.17 1.29
CA VAL A 175 10.87 -11.49 1.49
C VAL A 175 10.79 -11.87 2.97
N GLU A 176 11.83 -11.57 3.75
CA GLU A 176 11.83 -11.88 5.18
C GLU A 176 10.85 -11.02 5.97
N ILE A 177 10.81 -9.70 5.69
CA ILE A 177 9.84 -8.80 6.32
C ILE A 177 8.41 -9.20 5.90
N SER A 178 8.18 -9.57 4.65
CA SER A 178 6.86 -10.00 4.14
C SER A 178 6.35 -11.23 4.86
N ARG A 179 7.22 -12.23 5.09
CA ARG A 179 6.87 -13.42 5.86
C ARG A 179 6.49 -13.05 7.30
N GLN A 180 7.28 -12.19 7.95
CA GLN A 180 7.03 -11.76 9.32
C GLN A 180 5.74 -10.96 9.44
N VAL A 181 5.47 -10.04 8.51
CA VAL A 181 4.26 -9.22 8.48
C VAL A 181 3.04 -10.09 8.24
N LEU A 182 3.05 -10.97 7.23
CA LEU A 182 1.92 -11.86 6.93
C LEU A 182 1.61 -12.80 8.10
N HIS A 183 2.65 -13.32 8.77
CA HIS A 183 2.47 -14.08 10.00
C HIS A 183 1.84 -13.23 11.11
N ALA A 184 2.37 -12.04 11.38
CA ALA A 184 1.90 -11.16 12.44
C ALA A 184 0.45 -10.68 12.23
N VAL A 185 0.04 -10.40 10.98
CA VAL A 185 -1.35 -10.01 10.70
C VAL A 185 -2.30 -11.20 10.86
N CYS A 186 -1.90 -12.42 10.50
CA CYS A 186 -2.68 -13.63 10.77
C CYS A 186 -2.81 -13.90 12.29
N GLU A 187 -1.73 -13.74 13.07
CA GLU A 187 -1.79 -13.81 14.54
C GLU A 187 -2.70 -12.74 15.15
N ALA A 188 -2.81 -11.58 14.51
CA ALA A 188 -3.74 -10.52 14.89
C ALA A 188 -5.19 -10.81 14.47
N GLY A 189 -5.45 -11.91 13.76
CA GLY A 189 -6.78 -12.36 13.35
C GLY A 189 -7.15 -12.05 11.90
N ALA A 190 -6.21 -11.56 11.08
CA ALA A 190 -6.44 -11.43 9.64
C ALA A 190 -6.57 -12.81 8.98
N VAL A 191 -7.40 -12.87 7.95
CA VAL A 191 -7.64 -14.07 7.15
C VAL A 191 -7.57 -13.71 5.67
N ASP A 192 -7.28 -14.72 4.85
CA ASP A 192 -7.40 -14.62 3.42
C ASP A 192 -8.83 -14.22 2.99
N GLY A 193 -8.93 -13.29 2.03
CA GLY A 193 -10.19 -12.73 1.56
C GLY A 193 -11.12 -13.74 0.88
N ILE A 194 -10.54 -14.79 0.30
CA ILE A 194 -11.26 -15.81 -0.48
C ILE A 194 -11.56 -17.05 0.36
N THR A 195 -10.53 -17.70 0.88
CA THR A 195 -10.57 -18.98 1.60
C THR A 195 -10.93 -18.83 3.07
N ARG A 196 -10.75 -17.63 3.64
CA ARG A 196 -10.92 -17.34 5.08
C ARG A 196 -9.93 -18.07 5.99
N ALA A 197 -8.85 -18.63 5.44
CA ALA A 197 -7.78 -19.25 6.23
C ALA A 197 -6.85 -18.18 6.85
N ALA A 198 -6.28 -18.48 8.02
CA ALA A 198 -5.28 -17.66 8.69
C ALA A 198 -3.88 -18.29 8.55
N ASN A 199 -3.39 -18.41 7.31
CA ASN A 199 -2.17 -19.14 6.95
C ASN A 199 -1.16 -18.30 6.15
N GLY A 200 -1.39 -17.00 6.00
CA GLY A 200 -0.56 -16.09 5.21
C GLY A 200 -0.87 -16.08 3.71
N ASP A 201 -1.87 -16.85 3.27
CA ASP A 201 -2.38 -16.74 1.91
C ASP A 201 -3.08 -15.38 1.73
N VAL A 202 -2.99 -14.85 0.51
CA VAL A 202 -3.60 -13.58 0.11
C VAL A 202 -4.29 -13.79 -1.23
N ASP A 203 -5.55 -13.38 -1.30
CA ASP A 203 -6.47 -13.57 -2.44
C ASP A 203 -6.51 -15.01 -2.97
N GLY A 204 -6.54 -15.96 -2.03
CA GLY A 204 -6.57 -17.39 -2.31
C GLY A 204 -5.27 -17.94 -2.91
N LEU A 205 -4.21 -17.14 -2.97
CA LEU A 205 -2.90 -17.54 -3.46
C LEU A 205 -1.96 -17.89 -2.29
N PRO A 206 -1.22 -19.01 -2.38
CA PRO A 206 -0.35 -19.46 -1.31
C PRO A 206 0.71 -18.44 -0.92
N LEU A 207 1.04 -18.37 0.38
CA LEU A 207 2.17 -17.55 0.88
C LEU A 207 3.46 -17.76 0.08
N ALA A 208 3.75 -19.00 -0.36
CA ALA A 208 4.94 -19.29 -1.16
C ALA A 208 4.99 -18.47 -2.46
N LEU A 209 3.87 -18.34 -3.16
CA LEU A 209 3.76 -17.56 -4.39
C LEU A 209 3.85 -16.05 -4.11
N GLN A 210 3.23 -15.59 -3.01
CA GLN A 210 3.35 -14.18 -2.58
C GLN A 210 4.81 -13.76 -2.41
N LEU A 211 5.61 -14.64 -1.81
CA LEU A 211 7.04 -14.40 -1.56
C LEU A 211 7.90 -14.56 -2.82
N GLU A 212 7.55 -15.48 -3.72
CA GLU A 212 8.20 -15.66 -5.01
C GLU A 212 8.07 -14.40 -5.88
N ILE A 213 6.85 -13.85 -6.01
CA ILE A 213 6.62 -12.62 -6.78
C ILE A 213 7.39 -11.44 -6.18
N LEU A 214 7.46 -11.33 -4.85
CA LEU A 214 8.27 -10.29 -4.21
C LEU A 214 9.76 -10.47 -4.51
N ASP A 215 10.29 -11.70 -4.45
CA ASP A 215 11.69 -11.98 -4.77
C ASP A 215 12.02 -11.60 -6.23
N GLU A 216 11.13 -11.92 -7.17
CA GLU A 216 11.27 -11.52 -8.58
C GLU A 216 11.27 -10.00 -8.77
N LEU A 217 10.36 -9.27 -8.11
CA LEU A 217 10.33 -7.80 -8.15
C LEU A 217 11.62 -7.17 -7.62
N LEU A 218 12.14 -7.72 -6.51
CA LEU A 218 13.41 -7.27 -5.92
C LEU A 218 14.59 -7.56 -6.86
N GLU A 219 14.58 -8.70 -7.54
CA GLU A 219 15.63 -9.06 -8.50
C GLU A 219 15.60 -8.16 -9.74
N ILE A 220 14.42 -7.86 -10.27
CA ILE A 220 14.24 -6.91 -11.38
C ILE A 220 14.78 -5.52 -10.98
N ALA A 221 14.42 -5.04 -9.79
CA ALA A 221 14.91 -3.76 -9.29
C ALA A 221 16.43 -3.77 -9.09
N ARG A 222 17.00 -4.86 -8.57
CA ARG A 222 18.44 -5.00 -8.37
C ARG A 222 19.20 -4.91 -9.69
N VAL A 223 18.77 -5.68 -10.70
CA VAL A 223 19.38 -5.65 -12.04
C VAL A 223 19.28 -4.25 -12.65
N ALA A 224 18.13 -3.61 -12.56
CA ALA A 224 17.95 -2.23 -13.07
C ALA A 224 18.88 -1.22 -12.37
N MET A 225 19.07 -1.32 -11.05
CA MET A 225 20.02 -0.45 -10.32
C MET A 225 21.47 -0.70 -10.76
N GLU A 226 21.87 -1.94 -10.97
CA GLU A 226 23.24 -2.30 -11.38
C GLU A 226 23.55 -1.84 -12.81
N GLU A 227 22.56 -1.89 -13.71
CA GLU A 227 22.69 -1.41 -15.09
C GLU A 227 22.59 0.12 -15.22
N SER A 228 22.13 0.83 -14.18
CA SER A 228 22.05 2.28 -14.18
C SER A 228 23.46 2.93 -14.27
N PRO A 229 23.58 4.19 -14.76
CA PRO A 229 24.85 4.91 -14.79
C PRO A 229 25.53 5.00 -13.42
N ARG A 230 24.74 5.07 -12.34
CA ARG A 230 25.24 5.07 -10.97
C ARG A 230 25.78 3.69 -10.58
N GLY A 231 25.04 2.62 -10.86
CA GLY A 231 25.46 1.25 -10.57
C GLY A 231 26.72 0.84 -11.34
N ALA A 232 26.81 1.23 -12.62
CA ALA A 232 27.99 0.97 -13.45
C ALA A 232 29.25 1.76 -13.01
N ALA A 233 29.08 2.83 -12.24
CA ALA A 233 30.18 3.63 -11.68
C ALA A 233 30.65 3.15 -10.30
N SER A 234 29.88 2.26 -9.64
CA SER A 234 30.26 1.61 -8.39
C SER A 234 31.38 0.58 -8.64
N PRO A 235 32.49 0.61 -7.88
CA PRO A 235 33.65 -0.27 -8.10
C PRO A 235 33.43 -1.74 -7.74
#